data_AF-A0A412VJQ4-F1
#
_entry.id   AF-A0A412VJQ4-F1
#
_cell.length_a   1.000
_cell.length_b   1.000
_cell.length_c   1.000
_cell.angle_alpha   90.00
_cell.angle_beta   90.00
_cell.angle_gamma   90.00
#
_symmetry.space_group_name_H-M   'P 1'
#
loop_
_entity.id
_entity.type
_entity.pdbx_description
1 polymer ?
#
loop_
_entity_poly.entity_id
_entity_poly.type
_entity_poly.pdbx_seq_one_letter_code
_entity_poly.pdbx_strand_id
1 'polypeptide(L)'
;MNILELAKRNQQKAWEIIEDTRIVRIWEGIGAKVNLVGSLRTGLLMKHRDIDFHIYTSPLDLSASFRVMAELAENTSVKKIEYTNLLHTAEACIEWHAWYQDMEGELWQMDMIHIQEGSRYDGYFERVAERISAVLTDEMRLAILKLKYETPDTEKIMGVEYYQAVIQDGVRSYPEFEEWRRLHPAVGVVEWMP
;
A
#
# COMPACT_ATOMS: atom_id res chain seq x y z
N MET A 1 22.64 -4.66 9.70
CA MET A 1 21.43 -3.88 10.05
C MET A 1 20.37 -4.85 10.52
N ASN A 2 19.67 -4.58 11.62
CA ASN A 2 18.58 -5.44 12.09
C ASN A 2 17.31 -5.13 11.26
N ILE A 3 16.86 -6.11 10.46
CA ILE A 3 15.71 -5.96 9.55
C ILE A 3 14.43 -5.64 10.33
N LEU A 4 14.23 -6.23 11.50
CA LEU A 4 13.04 -6.01 12.32
C LEU A 4 13.03 -4.61 12.93
N GLU A 5 14.19 -4.09 13.35
CA GLU A 5 14.31 -2.70 13.83
C GLU A 5 14.03 -1.71 12.70
N LEU A 6 14.55 -1.96 11.49
CA LEU A 6 14.26 -1.13 10.32
C LEU A 6 12.76 -1.13 10.00
N ALA A 7 12.13 -2.32 9.94
CA ALA A 7 10.69 -2.45 9.69
C ALA A 7 9.87 -1.70 10.74
N LYS A 8 10.23 -1.81 12.02
CA LYS A 8 9.57 -1.10 13.12
C LYS A 8 9.72 0.41 12.99
N ARG A 9 10.93 0.90 12.69
CA ARG A 9 11.18 2.33 12.47
C ARG A 9 10.37 2.87 11.29
N ASN A 10 10.32 2.13 10.19
CA ASN A 10 9.56 2.56 9.01
C ASN A 10 8.06 2.57 9.29
N GLN A 11 7.52 1.58 10.03
CA GLN A 11 6.12 1.63 10.46
C GLN A 11 5.83 2.84 11.34
N GLN A 12 6.70 3.16 12.30
CA GLN A 12 6.54 4.34 13.15
C GLN A 12 6.51 5.63 12.33
N LYS A 13 7.45 5.79 11.39
CA LYS A 13 7.47 6.93 10.47
C LYS A 13 6.22 7.03 9.61
N ALA A 14 5.71 5.91 9.11
CA ALA A 14 4.49 5.91 8.32
C ALA A 14 3.29 6.46 9.11
N TRP A 15 3.16 6.09 10.39
CA TRP A 15 2.13 6.67 11.27
C TRP A 15 2.34 8.16 11.53
N GLU A 16 3.58 8.62 11.71
CA GLU A 16 3.90 10.04 11.85
C GLU A 16 3.50 10.84 10.61
N ILE A 17 3.70 10.28 9.41
CA ILE A 17 3.30 10.90 8.13
C ILE A 17 1.76 10.98 8.04
N ILE A 18 1.05 9.93 8.43
CA ILE A 18 -0.42 9.92 8.46
C ILE A 18 -0.96 11.04 9.36
N GLU A 19 -0.35 11.22 10.53
CA GLU A 19 -0.73 12.28 11.48
C GLU A 19 -0.38 13.68 10.93
N ASP A 20 0.83 13.88 10.40
CA ASP A 20 1.29 15.17 9.88
C ASP A 20 0.45 15.65 8.68
N THR A 21 0.15 14.73 7.77
CA THR A 21 -0.68 15.02 6.58
C THR A 21 -2.16 15.14 6.93
N ARG A 22 -2.59 14.59 8.08
CA ARG A 22 -3.99 14.46 8.47
C ARG A 22 -4.83 13.76 7.39
N ILE A 23 -4.19 12.90 6.58
CA ILE A 23 -4.77 12.36 5.35
C ILE A 23 -6.11 11.64 5.60
N VAL A 24 -6.20 10.86 6.68
CA VAL A 24 -7.44 10.19 7.08
C VAL A 24 -8.53 11.21 7.38
N ARG A 25 -8.22 12.24 8.18
CA ARG A 25 -9.17 13.26 8.61
C ARG A 25 -9.70 14.11 7.46
N ILE A 26 -8.85 14.49 6.50
CA ILE A 26 -9.29 15.31 5.35
C ILE A 26 -10.26 14.55 4.45
N TRP A 27 -10.02 13.24 4.26
CA TRP A 27 -10.95 12.37 3.53
C TRP A 27 -12.25 12.13 4.31
N GLU A 28 -12.18 11.83 5.61
CA GLU A 28 -13.37 11.70 6.45
C GLU A 28 -14.20 12.99 6.51
N GLY A 29 -13.55 14.16 6.35
CA GLY A 29 -14.21 15.47 6.28
C GLY A 29 -15.22 15.62 5.13
N ILE A 30 -15.07 14.85 4.05
CA ILE A 30 -16.06 14.77 2.95
C ILE A 30 -17.02 13.57 3.10
N GLY A 31 -17.04 12.93 4.28
CA GLY A 31 -17.86 11.75 4.56
C GLY A 31 -17.28 10.45 4.00
N ALA A 32 -15.99 10.42 3.66
CA ALA A 32 -15.36 9.21 3.14
C ALA A 32 -15.06 8.21 4.25
N LYS A 33 -15.23 6.91 3.94
CA LYS A 33 -14.65 5.82 4.72
C LYS A 33 -13.23 5.58 4.22
N VAL A 34 -12.26 5.57 5.13
CA VAL A 34 -10.83 5.37 4.80
C VAL A 34 -10.34 4.08 5.45
N ASN A 35 -9.84 3.14 4.64
CA ASN A 35 -9.29 1.87 5.08
C ASN A 35 -7.79 1.82 4.77
N LEU A 36 -6.97 1.62 5.80
CA LEU A 36 -5.55 1.33 5.62
C LEU A 36 -5.39 -0.12 5.11
N VAL A 37 -4.65 -0.29 4.02
CA VAL A 37 -4.37 -1.60 3.41
C VAL A 37 -2.85 -1.78 3.21
N GLY A 38 -2.47 -2.76 2.40
CA GLY A 38 -1.09 -2.92 1.96
C GLY A 38 -0.08 -3.31 3.05
N SER A 39 1.15 -2.86 2.85
CA SER A 39 2.30 -3.32 3.65
C SER A 39 2.29 -2.78 5.08
N LEU A 40 1.83 -1.55 5.28
CA LEU A 40 1.68 -0.97 6.61
C LEU A 40 0.60 -1.69 7.43
N ARG A 41 -0.59 -1.95 6.85
CA ARG A 41 -1.70 -2.63 7.54
C ARG A 41 -1.34 -4.02 8.05
N THR A 42 -0.47 -4.73 7.32
CA THR A 42 -0.04 -6.10 7.60
C THR A 42 1.24 -6.19 8.44
N GLY A 43 1.89 -5.05 8.71
CA GLY A 43 3.18 -4.99 9.41
C GLY A 43 4.34 -5.57 8.60
N LEU A 44 4.28 -5.41 7.29
CA LEU A 44 5.22 -5.94 6.28
C LEU A 44 5.91 -4.82 5.47
N LEU A 45 5.87 -3.59 5.96
CA LEU A 45 6.55 -2.42 5.38
C LEU A 45 8.09 -2.56 5.51
N MET A 46 8.84 -2.29 4.43
CA MET A 46 10.29 -2.46 4.38
C MET A 46 11.00 -1.34 3.59
N LYS A 47 11.53 -1.60 2.39
CA LYS A 47 12.29 -0.60 1.61
C LYS A 47 11.39 0.26 0.73
N HIS A 48 10.35 -0.33 0.15
CA HIS A 48 9.28 0.43 -0.49
C HIS A 48 8.46 1.09 0.62
N ARG A 49 8.46 2.43 0.61
CA ARG A 49 7.89 3.30 1.64
C ARG A 49 6.53 3.82 1.19
N ASP A 50 5.63 2.88 0.93
CA ASP A 50 4.25 3.12 0.52
C ASP A 50 3.29 3.09 1.73
N ILE A 51 2.29 3.98 1.69
CA ILE A 51 1.17 4.01 2.62
C ILE A 51 -0.10 3.92 1.78
N ASP A 52 -0.75 2.75 1.83
CA ASP A 52 -1.87 2.41 0.97
C ASP A 52 -3.22 2.64 1.66
N PHE A 53 -4.09 3.41 1.04
CA PHE A 53 -5.45 3.70 1.49
C PHE A 53 -6.46 3.32 0.42
N HIS A 54 -7.49 2.61 0.85
CA HIS A 54 -8.73 2.44 0.09
C HIS A 54 -9.80 3.35 0.66
N ILE A 55 -10.43 4.13 -0.22
CA ILE A 55 -11.33 5.21 0.16
C ILE A 55 -12.66 5.01 -0.54
N TYR A 56 -13.75 5.26 0.19
CA TYR A 56 -15.11 5.08 -0.31
C TYR A 56 -15.98 6.28 0.05
N THR A 57 -16.80 6.73 -0.89
CA THR A 57 -17.91 7.64 -0.64
C THR A 57 -19.14 7.15 -1.41
N SER A 58 -20.33 7.48 -0.92
CA SER A 58 -21.60 7.08 -1.54
C SER A 58 -22.48 8.30 -1.83
N PRO A 59 -22.57 8.78 -3.09
CA PRO A 59 -21.85 8.31 -4.27
C PRO A 59 -20.36 8.71 -4.28
N LEU A 60 -19.59 8.15 -5.23
CA LEU A 60 -18.24 8.64 -5.55
C LEU A 60 -18.34 10.05 -6.15
N ASP A 61 -17.73 11.03 -5.48
CA ASP A 61 -17.71 12.45 -5.92
C ASP A 61 -16.27 12.88 -6.26
N LEU A 62 -15.99 12.97 -7.56
CA LEU A 62 -14.70 13.41 -8.09
C LEU A 62 -14.36 14.85 -7.67
N SER A 63 -15.34 15.75 -7.61
CA SER A 63 -15.09 17.14 -7.22
C SER A 63 -14.72 17.23 -5.74
N ALA A 64 -15.41 16.48 -4.88
CA ALA A 64 -15.03 16.36 -3.47
C ALA A 64 -13.64 15.76 -3.31
N SER A 65 -13.31 14.72 -4.08
CA SER A 65 -11.98 14.10 -4.08
C SER A 65 -10.87 15.10 -4.44
N PHE A 66 -11.04 15.92 -5.48
CA PHE A 66 -10.09 16.98 -5.81
C PHE A 66 -9.91 18.01 -4.68
N ARG A 67 -10.98 18.35 -3.94
CA ARG A 67 -10.88 19.29 -2.80
C ARG A 67 -10.02 18.72 -1.68
N VAL A 68 -10.14 17.42 -1.41
CA VAL A 68 -9.27 16.74 -0.42
C VAL A 68 -7.81 16.85 -0.85
N MET A 69 -7.52 16.60 -2.13
CA MET A 69 -6.14 16.68 -2.63
C MET A 69 -5.61 18.11 -2.67
N ALA A 70 -6.48 19.11 -2.88
CA ALA A 70 -6.10 20.51 -2.76
C ALA A 70 -5.68 20.86 -1.32
N GLU A 71 -6.42 20.40 -0.31
CA GLU A 71 -6.04 20.56 1.10
C GLU A 71 -4.74 19.82 1.43
N LEU A 72 -4.56 18.58 0.93
CA LEU A 72 -3.32 17.84 1.12
C LEU A 72 -2.10 18.57 0.53
N ALA A 73 -2.27 19.21 -0.64
CA ALA A 73 -1.21 19.95 -1.31
C ALA A 73 -0.73 21.19 -0.55
N GLU A 74 -1.51 21.70 0.41
CA GLU A 74 -1.07 22.80 1.29
C GLU A 74 0.03 22.37 2.27
N ASN A 75 0.16 21.06 2.56
CA ASN A 75 1.27 20.55 3.33
C ASN A 75 2.56 20.64 2.50
N THR A 76 3.48 21.51 2.94
CA THR A 76 4.72 21.81 2.20
C THR A 76 5.68 20.62 2.08
N SER A 77 5.49 19.56 2.86
CA SER A 77 6.24 18.31 2.74
C SER A 77 5.73 17.44 1.58
N VAL A 78 4.52 17.66 1.08
CA VAL A 78 4.01 17.03 -0.14
C VAL A 78 4.62 17.71 -1.37
N LYS A 79 5.41 16.96 -2.13
CA LYS A 79 6.22 17.50 -3.25
C LYS A 79 5.59 17.26 -4.62
N LYS A 80 4.73 16.27 -4.73
CA LYS A 80 4.11 15.84 -5.99
C LYS A 80 2.81 15.13 -5.68
N ILE A 81 1.80 15.34 -6.53
CA ILE A 81 0.54 14.60 -6.54
C ILE A 81 0.26 14.18 -7.99
N GLU A 82 -0.14 12.93 -8.20
CA GLU A 82 -0.63 12.40 -9.46
C GLU A 82 -2.08 11.93 -9.34
N TYR A 83 -2.79 11.98 -10.47
CA TYR A 83 -4.20 11.61 -10.62
C TYR A 83 -4.36 10.66 -11.80
N THR A 84 -5.05 9.55 -11.59
CA THR A 84 -5.48 8.63 -12.64
C THR A 84 -7.00 8.44 -12.56
N ASN A 85 -7.70 8.65 -13.66
CA ASN A 85 -9.14 8.37 -13.75
C ASN A 85 -9.39 6.98 -14.33
N LEU A 86 -9.78 6.02 -13.50
CA LEU A 86 -10.10 4.64 -13.89
C LEU A 86 -11.59 4.31 -13.70
N LEU A 87 -12.46 5.31 -13.57
CA LEU A 87 -13.91 5.10 -13.39
C LEU A 87 -14.57 4.38 -14.58
N HIS A 88 -13.90 4.36 -15.73
CA HIS A 88 -14.38 3.75 -16.97
C HIS A 88 -13.80 2.34 -17.22
N THR A 89 -12.92 1.85 -16.33
CA THR A 89 -12.32 0.51 -16.42
C THR A 89 -13.02 -0.45 -15.47
N ALA A 90 -12.55 -1.70 -15.41
CA ALA A 90 -13.13 -2.72 -14.52
C ALA A 90 -12.86 -2.41 -13.03
N GLU A 91 -11.82 -1.63 -12.75
CA GLU A 91 -11.41 -1.18 -11.42
C GLU A 91 -12.39 -0.18 -10.82
N ALA A 92 -13.07 0.63 -11.67
CA ALA A 92 -14.08 1.61 -11.29
C ALA A 92 -13.63 2.52 -10.12
N CYS A 93 -12.44 3.10 -10.24
CA CYS A 93 -11.82 3.91 -9.19
C CYS A 93 -11.13 5.18 -9.72
N ILE A 94 -10.71 6.03 -8.79
CA ILE A 94 -9.73 7.09 -9.00
C ILE A 94 -8.48 6.73 -8.21
N GLU A 95 -7.31 6.96 -8.79
CA GLU A 95 -6.04 6.81 -8.09
C GLU A 95 -5.43 8.18 -7.82
N TRP A 96 -5.01 8.38 -6.57
CA TRP A 96 -4.17 9.49 -6.17
C TRP A 96 -2.86 8.95 -5.62
N HIS A 97 -1.76 9.49 -6.11
CA HIS A 97 -0.43 9.20 -5.59
C HIS A 97 0.20 10.50 -5.11
N ALA A 98 0.56 10.58 -3.84
CA ALA A 98 1.21 11.76 -3.27
C ALA A 98 2.60 11.39 -2.74
N TRP A 99 3.61 12.19 -3.09
CA TRP A 99 4.98 12.00 -2.59
C TRP A 99 5.26 13.00 -1.47
N TYR A 100 5.49 12.47 -0.28
CA TYR A 100 5.80 13.20 0.95
C TYR A 100 7.30 13.09 1.24
N GLN A 101 7.96 14.20 1.51
CA GLN A 101 9.35 14.21 1.97
C GLN A 101 9.38 14.36 3.48
N ASP A 102 9.95 13.37 4.19
CA ASP A 102 10.09 13.42 5.63
C ASP A 102 11.17 14.39 6.10
N MET A 103 11.26 14.60 7.41
CA MET A 103 12.23 15.51 8.04
C MET A 103 13.69 15.09 7.83
N GLU A 104 13.94 13.82 7.47
CA GLU A 104 15.26 13.29 7.14
C GLU A 104 15.55 13.39 5.63
N GLY A 105 14.63 13.94 4.83
CA GLY A 105 14.73 14.11 3.39
C GLY A 105 14.32 12.88 2.58
N GLU A 106 13.83 11.83 3.24
CA GLU A 106 13.44 10.57 2.61
C GLU A 106 12.06 10.70 1.97
N LEU A 107 11.91 10.16 0.76
CA LEU A 107 10.65 10.19 0.03
C LEU A 107 9.76 9.01 0.43
N TRP A 108 8.51 9.33 0.71
CA TRP A 108 7.42 8.42 1.00
C TRP A 108 6.31 8.62 -0.01
N GLN A 109 5.60 7.55 -0.35
CA GLN A 109 4.47 7.59 -1.26
C GLN A 109 3.21 7.23 -0.47
N MET A 110 2.17 8.06 -0.61
CA MET A 110 0.83 7.72 -0.15
C MET A 110 0.00 7.40 -1.38
N ASP A 111 -0.57 6.20 -1.40
CA ASP A 111 -1.43 5.70 -2.46
C ASP A 111 -2.86 5.67 -1.95
N MET A 112 -3.74 6.39 -2.63
CA MET A 112 -5.12 6.59 -2.20
C MET A 112 -6.04 6.22 -3.36
N ILE A 113 -6.65 5.04 -3.26
CA ILE A 113 -7.54 4.50 -4.28
C ILE A 113 -8.98 4.77 -3.84
N HIS A 114 -9.63 5.72 -4.50
CA HIS A 114 -11.03 6.07 -4.25
C HIS A 114 -11.92 5.18 -5.11
N ILE A 115 -12.47 4.14 -4.49
CA ILE A 115 -13.17 3.04 -5.15
C ILE A 115 -14.67 3.33 -5.15
N GLN A 116 -15.34 3.05 -6.27
CA GLN A 116 -16.80 3.09 -6.31
C GLN A 116 -17.38 1.92 -5.50
N GLU A 117 -18.22 2.23 -4.51
CA GLU A 117 -18.95 1.22 -3.73
C GLU A 117 -19.77 0.28 -4.64
N GLY A 118 -19.80 -1.00 -4.31
CA GLY A 118 -20.44 -2.05 -5.09
C GLY A 118 -19.70 -2.44 -6.38
N SER A 119 -18.53 -1.87 -6.66
CA SER A 119 -17.68 -2.27 -7.79
C SER A 119 -16.91 -3.56 -7.53
N ARG A 120 -16.19 -4.05 -8.54
CA ARG A 120 -15.49 -5.35 -8.52
C ARG A 120 -14.58 -5.55 -7.31
N TYR A 121 -13.83 -4.51 -6.94
CA TYR A 121 -12.81 -4.58 -5.88
C TYR A 121 -13.26 -4.00 -4.54
N ASP A 122 -14.56 -3.69 -4.37
CA ASP A 122 -15.10 -3.20 -3.11
C ASP A 122 -14.81 -4.16 -1.94
N GLY A 123 -14.04 -3.66 -0.98
CA GLY A 123 -13.59 -4.40 0.20
C GLY A 123 -12.64 -5.57 -0.10
N TYR A 124 -12.24 -5.79 -1.36
CA TYR A 124 -11.44 -6.96 -1.74
C TYR A 124 -10.07 -6.93 -1.08
N PHE A 125 -9.35 -5.82 -1.20
CA PHE A 125 -7.98 -5.72 -0.70
C PHE A 125 -7.92 -5.57 0.83
N GLU A 126 -8.97 -5.02 1.44
CA GLU A 126 -9.18 -5.04 2.88
C GLU A 126 -9.28 -6.48 3.38
N ARG A 127 -10.11 -7.31 2.73
CA ARG A 127 -10.20 -8.75 3.02
C ARG A 127 -8.86 -9.45 2.80
N VAL A 128 -8.12 -9.12 1.73
CA VAL A 128 -6.77 -9.68 1.51
C VAL A 128 -5.83 -9.33 2.68
N ALA A 129 -5.78 -8.07 3.10
CA ALA A 129 -4.93 -7.63 4.21
C ALA A 129 -5.31 -8.29 5.55
N GLU A 130 -6.61 -8.44 5.81
CA GLU A 130 -7.12 -9.17 6.98
C GLU A 130 -6.69 -10.64 6.97
N ARG A 131 -6.88 -11.32 5.83
CA ARG A 131 -6.55 -12.75 5.68
C ARG A 131 -5.07 -13.01 5.79
N ILE A 132 -4.23 -12.17 5.17
CA ILE A 132 -2.77 -12.22 5.35
C ILE A 132 -2.43 -12.07 6.82
N SER A 133 -2.97 -11.05 7.50
CA SER A 133 -2.68 -10.79 8.91
C SER A 133 -3.10 -11.96 9.82
N ALA A 134 -4.17 -12.67 9.48
CA ALA A 134 -4.69 -13.79 10.25
C ALA A 134 -3.83 -15.05 10.18
N VAL A 135 -3.11 -15.26 9.06
CA VAL A 135 -2.27 -16.46 8.84
C VAL A 135 -0.78 -16.21 9.06
N LEU A 136 -0.36 -14.94 9.17
CA LEU A 136 1.03 -14.55 9.24
C LEU A 136 1.69 -14.95 10.57
N THR A 137 2.66 -15.86 10.51
CA THR A 137 3.54 -16.19 11.66
C THR A 137 4.74 -15.26 11.73
N ASP A 138 5.44 -15.23 12.88
CA ASP A 138 6.67 -14.44 13.03
C ASP A 138 7.78 -14.89 12.07
N GLU A 139 7.87 -16.19 11.79
CA GLU A 139 8.81 -16.75 10.80
C GLU A 139 8.49 -16.25 9.39
N MET A 140 7.21 -16.31 8.98
CA MET A 140 6.75 -15.82 7.68
C MET A 140 6.96 -14.31 7.56
N ARG A 141 6.66 -13.55 8.62
CA ARG A 141 6.90 -12.11 8.69
C ARG A 141 8.37 -11.79 8.46
N LEU A 142 9.27 -12.47 9.18
CA LEU A 142 10.70 -12.29 9.02
C LEU A 142 11.16 -12.63 7.59
N ALA A 143 10.66 -13.73 7.02
CA ALA A 143 10.98 -14.13 5.65
C ALA A 143 10.55 -13.07 4.63
N ILE A 144 9.30 -12.58 4.69
CA ILE A 144 8.81 -11.53 3.78
C ILE A 144 9.62 -10.24 3.93
N LEU A 145 9.87 -9.79 5.16
CA LEU A 145 10.65 -8.58 5.42
C LEU A 145 12.09 -8.72 4.90
N LYS A 146 12.68 -9.91 5.03
CA LYS A 146 14.01 -10.22 4.48
C LYS A 146 14.02 -10.19 2.96
N LEU A 147 13.06 -10.82 2.29
CA LEU A 147 12.96 -10.79 0.82
C LEU A 147 12.79 -9.36 0.29
N LYS A 148 11.91 -8.56 0.90
CA LYS A 148 11.74 -7.14 0.55
C LYS A 148 13.01 -6.32 0.78
N TYR A 149 13.82 -6.69 1.77
CA TYR A 149 15.08 -6.03 2.05
C TYR A 149 16.18 -6.40 1.03
N GLU A 150 16.24 -7.67 0.65
CA GLU A 150 17.23 -8.22 -0.30
C GLU A 150 16.95 -7.86 -1.76
N THR A 151 15.69 -7.55 -2.10
CA THR A 151 15.28 -7.14 -3.45
C THR A 151 16.05 -5.90 -3.93
N PRO A 152 16.72 -5.91 -5.09
CA PRO A 152 17.44 -4.75 -5.62
C PRO A 152 16.53 -3.54 -5.83
N ASP A 153 17.05 -2.33 -5.58
CA ASP A 153 16.26 -1.09 -5.72
C ASP A 153 15.85 -0.80 -7.18
N THR A 154 16.48 -1.47 -8.15
CA THR A 154 16.12 -1.42 -9.57
C THR A 154 14.90 -2.25 -9.92
N GLU A 155 14.43 -3.12 -9.02
CA GLU A 155 13.28 -3.99 -9.23
C GLU A 155 12.02 -3.42 -8.57
N LYS A 156 10.92 -3.41 -9.32
CA LYS A 156 9.59 -3.10 -8.79
C LYS A 156 8.80 -4.41 -8.71
N ILE A 157 8.62 -4.92 -7.49
CA ILE A 157 7.92 -6.18 -7.20
C ILE A 157 6.66 -5.87 -6.40
N MET A 158 5.53 -6.45 -6.78
CA MET A 158 4.27 -6.24 -6.07
C MET A 158 4.30 -6.95 -4.71
N GLY A 159 3.74 -6.31 -3.68
CA GLY A 159 3.68 -6.88 -2.33
C GLY A 159 3.09 -8.30 -2.29
N VAL A 160 2.05 -8.52 -3.09
CA VAL A 160 1.35 -9.81 -3.21
C VAL A 160 2.25 -10.96 -3.65
N GLU A 161 3.27 -10.71 -4.50
CA GLU A 161 4.22 -11.74 -4.94
C GLU A 161 4.98 -12.32 -3.75
N TYR A 162 5.48 -11.46 -2.84
CA TYR A 162 6.16 -11.91 -1.62
C TYR A 162 5.23 -12.70 -0.71
N TYR A 163 4.00 -12.23 -0.56
CA TYR A 163 3.03 -12.82 0.36
C TYR A 163 2.64 -14.21 -0.12
N GLN A 164 2.33 -14.36 -1.41
CA GLN A 164 2.01 -15.64 -2.01
C GLN A 164 3.19 -16.61 -1.93
N ALA A 165 4.38 -16.19 -2.35
CA ALA A 165 5.58 -17.03 -2.32
C ALA A 165 5.89 -17.58 -0.93
N VAL A 166 5.77 -16.75 0.12
CA VAL A 166 6.12 -17.14 1.49
C VAL A 166 5.00 -17.92 2.18
N ILE A 167 3.76 -17.42 2.09
CA ILE A 167 2.61 -17.95 2.85
C ILE A 167 2.09 -19.23 2.20
N GLN A 168 1.96 -19.25 0.87
CA GLN A 168 1.43 -20.39 0.15
C GLN A 168 2.52 -21.42 -0.18
N ASP A 169 3.64 -20.95 -0.75
CA ASP A 169 4.61 -21.84 -1.39
C ASP A 169 5.89 -22.04 -0.56
N GLY A 170 5.97 -21.45 0.64
CA GLY A 170 7.03 -21.74 1.59
C GLY A 170 8.40 -21.16 1.25
N VAL A 171 8.51 -20.20 0.33
CA VAL A 171 9.78 -19.55 -0.06
C VAL A 171 10.43 -18.85 1.15
N ARG A 172 11.75 -18.96 1.32
CA ARG A 172 12.48 -18.37 2.47
C ARG A 172 13.78 -17.64 2.11
N SER A 173 14.22 -17.70 0.84
CA SER A 173 15.44 -17.03 0.38
C SER A 173 15.24 -16.29 -0.92
N TYR A 174 16.07 -15.25 -1.16
CA TYR A 174 15.97 -14.47 -2.39
C TYR A 174 16.18 -15.30 -3.67
N PRO A 175 17.15 -16.24 -3.77
CA PRO A 175 17.28 -17.08 -4.97
C PRO A 175 16.06 -17.98 -5.23
N GLU A 176 15.43 -18.52 -4.18
CA GLU A 176 14.17 -19.26 -4.31
C GLU A 176 13.04 -18.34 -4.79
N PHE A 177 13.01 -17.09 -4.31
CA PHE A 177 12.01 -16.11 -4.71
C PHE A 177 12.18 -15.70 -6.18
N GLU A 178 13.40 -15.50 -6.67
CA GLU A 178 13.66 -15.23 -8.09
C GLU A 178 13.16 -16.36 -8.97
N GLU A 179 13.44 -17.61 -8.61
CA GLU A 179 12.94 -18.78 -9.34
C GLU A 179 11.42 -18.90 -9.24
N TRP A 180 10.85 -18.64 -8.05
CA TRP A 180 9.40 -18.62 -7.86
C TRP A 180 8.72 -17.62 -8.79
N ARG A 181 9.25 -16.39 -8.91
CA ARG A 181 8.70 -15.35 -9.80
C ARG A 181 8.79 -15.75 -11.28
N ARG A 182 9.86 -16.45 -11.68
CA ARG A 182 10.00 -16.96 -13.06
C ARG A 182 8.92 -18.00 -13.40
N LEU A 183 8.49 -18.79 -12.42
CA LEU A 183 7.44 -19.79 -12.55
C LEU A 183 6.02 -19.21 -12.38
N HIS A 184 5.90 -18.04 -11.73
CA HIS A 184 4.64 -17.37 -11.43
C HIS A 184 4.63 -15.93 -11.97
N PRO A 185 4.64 -15.72 -13.30
CA PRO A 185 4.63 -14.38 -13.87
C PRO A 185 3.36 -13.63 -13.48
N ALA A 186 3.52 -12.47 -12.83
CA ALA A 186 2.40 -11.64 -12.42
C ALA A 186 2.09 -10.57 -13.48
N VAL A 187 0.84 -10.49 -13.92
CA VAL A 187 0.35 -9.51 -14.90
C VAL A 187 -0.93 -8.87 -14.38
N GLY A 188 -0.95 -7.54 -14.32
CA GLY A 188 -2.11 -6.79 -13.81
C GLY A 188 -2.37 -7.02 -12.33
N VAL A 189 -3.64 -6.97 -11.93
CA VAL A 189 -4.07 -7.23 -10.55
C VAL A 189 -4.01 -8.73 -10.26
N VAL A 190 -3.19 -9.11 -9.29
CA VAL A 190 -3.09 -10.50 -8.81
C VAL A 190 -4.21 -10.77 -7.80
N GLU A 191 -5.21 -11.54 -8.21
CA GLU A 191 -6.37 -11.92 -7.38
C GLU A 191 -6.07 -13.13 -6.46
N TRP A 192 -5.01 -13.02 -5.65
CA TRP A 192 -4.66 -14.01 -4.63
C TRP A 192 -5.14 -13.58 -3.24
N MET A 193 -5.63 -14.55 -2.46
CA MET A 193 -6.04 -14.37 -1.07
C MET A 193 -5.78 -15.68 -0.28
N PRO A 194 -5.08 -15.64 0.86
CA PRO A 194 -4.83 -16.82 1.68
C PRO A 194 -6.07 -17.26 2.50
#